data_AF-A0A7S0K5L1-F1
#
_entry.id   AF-A0A7S0K5L1-F1
#
_cell.length_a   1.000
_cell.length_b   1.000
_cell.length_c   1.000
_cell.angle_alpha   90.00
_cell.angle_beta   90.00
_cell.angle_gamma   90.00
#
_symmetry.space_group_name_H-M   'P 1'
#
loop_
_entity.id
_entity.type
_entity.pdbx_description
1 polymer ?
#
loop_
_entity_poly.entity_id
_entity_poly.type
_entity_poly.pdbx_seq_one_letter_code
_entity_poly.pdbx_strand_id
1 'polypeptide(L)'
;AAAAGATDAGAGTDAGGATAGNATSGEDGEPRPPAERDGGDTAGANRYRDNEELRYSLRSLFKYAPWVRNVILVTNGQVPLWLNTDHPRIRVVTHEEIFPDPSQLPVFSSPAIEVHLHRIPGLSRRFIYFNDDVLLGADVWPDDFWSHAAGHMVYFSWEVPKCNAGCIDSWIGDGFCDRACNTSRCMWDDGDCSGPNIKPGAGMSAAGLGAAGGTSFA
;
A
#
# COMPACT_ATOMS: atom_id res chain seq x y z
N ALA A 1 7.54 -11.02 -21.65
CA ALA A 1 7.03 -9.65 -21.48
C ALA A 1 6.68 -9.46 -20.02
N ALA A 2 6.84 -8.26 -19.47
CA ALA A 2 6.27 -7.90 -18.18
C ALA A 2 5.05 -7.00 -18.44
N ALA A 3 3.93 -7.29 -17.79
CA ALA A 3 2.79 -6.38 -17.71
C ALA A 3 2.85 -5.74 -16.32
N ALA A 4 3.10 -4.43 -16.27
CA ALA A 4 2.94 -3.65 -15.06
C ALA A 4 1.53 -3.06 -15.11
N GLY A 5 0.65 -3.46 -14.21
CA GLY A 5 -0.61 -2.76 -13.98
C GLY A 5 -0.33 -1.60 -13.04
N ALA A 6 -0.57 -0.36 -13.47
CA ALA A 6 -0.63 0.75 -12.54
C ALA A 6 -2.08 0.90 -12.12
N THR A 7 -2.42 0.40 -10.94
CA THR A 7 -3.63 0.88 -10.26
C THR A 7 -3.33 2.24 -9.66
N ASP A 8 -3.67 3.27 -10.42
CA ASP A 8 -3.73 4.67 -9.98
C ASP A 8 -2.37 5.38 -9.81
N ALA A 9 -1.79 5.82 -10.94
CA ALA A 9 -0.94 7.00 -10.92
C ALA A 9 -1.85 8.22 -10.67
N GLY A 10 -1.97 8.61 -9.41
CA GLY A 10 -2.84 9.68 -8.92
C GLY A 10 -2.76 10.95 -9.79
N ALA A 11 -3.86 11.22 -10.49
CA ALA A 11 -4.05 12.48 -11.21
C ALA A 11 -4.48 13.56 -10.21
N GLY A 12 -3.52 14.33 -9.68
CA GLY A 12 -3.81 15.59 -9.03
C GLY A 12 -4.32 16.60 -10.06
N THR A 13 -5.63 16.85 -10.11
CA THR A 13 -6.20 17.99 -10.84
C THR A 13 -6.95 18.91 -9.87
N ASP A 14 -6.28 19.99 -9.47
CA ASP A 14 -6.91 21.15 -8.84
C ASP A 14 -7.85 21.84 -9.84
N ALA A 15 -9.14 21.88 -9.51
CA ALA A 15 -10.11 22.76 -10.14
C ALA A 15 -10.97 23.41 -9.04
N GLY A 16 -10.36 24.32 -8.29
CA GLY A 16 -11.04 25.18 -7.31
C GLY A 16 -11.85 26.27 -8.01
N GLY A 17 -13.13 26.01 -8.28
CA GLY A 17 -14.12 27.02 -8.66
C GLY A 17 -14.70 27.67 -7.41
N ALA A 18 -14.20 28.84 -7.04
CA ALA A 18 -14.76 29.65 -5.95
C ALA A 18 -16.10 30.28 -6.37
N THR A 19 -17.18 29.96 -5.65
CA THR A 19 -18.43 30.75 -5.69
C THR A 19 -18.59 31.55 -4.41
N ALA A 20 -18.66 32.87 -4.57
CA ALA A 20 -18.81 33.85 -3.51
C ALA A 20 -20.14 33.69 -2.75
N GLY A 21 -20.05 33.62 -1.42
CA GLY A 21 -21.17 33.74 -0.49
C GLY A 21 -21.12 35.08 0.23
N ASN A 22 -22.24 35.79 0.18
CA ASN A 22 -22.44 37.19 0.52
C ASN A 22 -22.21 37.51 2.02
N ALA A 23 -21.58 38.64 2.30
CA ALA A 23 -21.37 39.15 3.67
C ALA A 23 -22.57 39.98 4.14
N THR A 24 -23.04 39.72 5.37
CA THR A 24 -23.89 40.64 6.13
C THR A 24 -23.21 40.93 7.47
N SER A 25 -23.12 42.22 7.80
CA SER A 25 -22.34 42.83 8.87
C SER A 25 -23.13 43.11 10.15
N GLY A 26 -22.49 42.93 11.31
CA GLY A 26 -22.83 43.50 12.64
C GLY A 26 -24.07 42.91 13.31
N GLU A 27 -24.16 42.66 14.62
CA GLU A 27 -23.52 43.28 15.78
C GLU A 27 -23.49 42.24 16.94
N ASP A 28 -22.38 42.22 17.68
CA ASP A 28 -22.21 41.82 19.09
C ASP A 28 -22.93 40.57 19.65
N GLY A 29 -22.20 39.45 19.68
CA GLY A 29 -22.45 38.33 20.60
C GLY A 29 -22.13 36.95 20.03
N GLU A 30 -20.84 36.56 20.00
CA GLU A 30 -20.46 35.31 19.33
C GLU A 30 -20.43 34.09 20.27
N PRO A 31 -21.15 33.00 19.92
CA PRO A 31 -21.27 31.77 20.70
C PRO A 31 -20.06 30.85 20.51
N ARG A 32 -19.79 30.03 21.54
CA ARG A 32 -18.76 28.98 21.56
C ARG A 32 -18.78 28.17 20.25
N PRO A 33 -17.64 27.94 19.58
CA PRO A 33 -17.64 27.16 18.35
C PRO A 33 -18.25 25.79 18.64
N PRO A 34 -19.22 25.32 17.84
CA PRO A 34 -19.67 23.95 17.93
C PRO A 34 -18.43 23.08 17.72
N ALA A 35 -18.28 22.04 18.53
CA ALA A 35 -17.24 21.05 18.33
C ALA A 35 -17.35 20.57 16.89
N GLU A 36 -16.44 21.01 16.02
CA GLU A 36 -16.22 20.38 14.75
C GLU A 36 -15.85 18.95 15.09
N ARG A 37 -16.81 18.04 14.90
CA ARG A 37 -16.45 16.70 14.51
C ARG A 37 -15.67 16.88 13.22
N ASP A 38 -14.35 16.89 13.35
CA ASP A 38 -13.44 16.62 12.26
C ASP A 38 -13.71 15.18 11.80
N GLY A 39 -14.80 15.03 11.04
CA GLY A 39 -15.01 13.93 10.12
C GLY A 39 -14.23 14.19 8.85
N GLY A 40 -13.01 14.73 8.97
CA GLY A 40 -12.06 14.88 7.90
C GLY A 40 -11.78 13.52 7.31
N ASP A 41 -11.98 13.45 6.00
CA ASP A 41 -11.70 12.35 5.09
C ASP A 41 -10.18 12.03 5.07
N THR A 42 -9.65 11.62 6.21
CA THR A 42 -8.26 11.16 6.40
C THR A 42 -8.01 9.83 5.70
N ALA A 43 -9.08 9.10 5.35
CA ALA A 43 -9.04 7.88 4.57
C ALA A 43 -8.85 8.13 3.06
N GLY A 44 -9.22 9.30 2.55
CA GLY A 44 -8.98 9.71 1.17
C GLY A 44 -7.56 10.23 0.96
N ALA A 45 -7.08 11.15 1.80
CA ALA A 45 -5.79 11.82 1.60
C ALA A 45 -4.58 10.88 1.60
N ASN A 46 -4.62 9.79 2.37
CA ASN A 46 -3.54 8.78 2.38
C ASN A 46 -3.54 7.87 1.14
N ARG A 47 -4.69 7.68 0.49
CA ARG A 47 -4.80 6.84 -0.72
C ARG A 47 -4.26 7.52 -1.97
N TYR A 48 -4.27 8.85 -2.01
CA TYR A 48 -3.79 9.63 -3.16
C TYR A 48 -2.34 10.11 -2.99
N ARG A 49 -1.62 9.63 -1.97
CA ARG A 49 -0.22 9.99 -1.77
C ARG A 49 0.66 9.18 -2.71
N ASP A 50 1.15 9.85 -3.76
CA ASP A 50 2.12 9.26 -4.69
C ASP A 50 3.50 9.16 -4.01
N ASN A 51 3.92 7.94 -3.68
CA ASN A 51 5.27 7.66 -3.15
C ASN A 51 6.28 7.33 -4.28
N GLU A 52 5.94 7.62 -5.54
CA GLU A 52 6.71 7.30 -6.75
C GLU A 52 6.94 5.79 -6.93
N GLU A 53 6.04 4.96 -6.40
CA GLU A 53 6.16 3.49 -6.34
C GLU A 53 6.36 2.89 -7.73
N LEU A 54 5.52 3.27 -8.70
CA LEU A 54 5.63 2.84 -10.09
C LEU A 54 7.01 3.15 -10.70
N ARG A 55 7.56 4.32 -10.39
CA ARG A 55 8.87 4.74 -10.90
C ARG A 55 9.98 3.85 -10.35
N TYR A 56 9.95 3.55 -9.07
CA TYR A 56 10.93 2.66 -8.45
C TYR A 56 10.74 1.20 -8.85
N SER A 57 9.50 0.73 -9.00
CA SER A 57 9.16 -0.58 -9.53
C SER A 57 9.76 -0.78 -10.92
N LEU A 58 9.49 0.13 -11.87
CA LEU A 58 10.08 0.07 -13.21
C LEU A 58 11.61 0.10 -13.16
N ARG A 59 12.22 1.00 -12.37
CA ARG A 59 13.69 1.04 -12.23
C ARG A 59 14.26 -0.28 -11.69
N SER A 60 13.59 -0.91 -10.72
CA SER A 60 13.99 -2.20 -10.19
C SER A 60 13.92 -3.30 -11.26
N LEU A 61 12.87 -3.30 -12.10
CA LEU A 61 12.71 -4.22 -13.22
C LEU A 61 13.84 -4.07 -14.23
N PHE A 62 14.18 -2.83 -14.62
CA PHE A 62 15.29 -2.56 -15.54
C PHE A 62 16.65 -2.96 -14.98
N LYS A 63 16.85 -2.84 -13.66
CA LYS A 63 18.10 -3.19 -12.99
C LYS A 63 18.26 -4.71 -12.82
N TYR A 64 17.24 -5.36 -12.28
CA TYR A 64 17.33 -6.73 -11.76
C TYR A 64 16.75 -7.80 -12.71
N ALA A 65 16.01 -7.39 -13.74
CA ALA A 65 15.49 -8.29 -14.76
C ALA A 65 15.80 -7.78 -16.19
N PRO A 66 17.08 -7.53 -16.54
CA PRO A 66 17.45 -6.90 -17.82
C PRO A 66 17.05 -7.73 -19.05
N TRP A 67 16.83 -9.04 -18.87
CA TRP A 67 16.35 -9.97 -19.90
C TRP A 67 14.89 -9.74 -20.32
N VAL A 68 14.13 -8.92 -19.59
CA VAL A 68 12.76 -8.55 -19.97
C VAL A 68 12.79 -7.71 -21.25
N ARG A 69 12.17 -8.28 -22.29
CA ARG A 69 12.18 -7.74 -23.66
C ARG A 69 11.22 -6.57 -23.85
N ASN A 70 10.00 -6.70 -23.34
CA ASN A 70 8.92 -5.73 -23.49
C ASN A 70 8.26 -5.53 -22.11
N VAL A 71 8.06 -4.27 -21.75
CA VAL A 71 7.35 -3.79 -20.56
C VAL A 71 6.08 -3.09 -21.05
N ILE A 72 4.93 -3.60 -20.65
CA ILE A 72 3.63 -3.03 -20.99
C ILE A 72 3.07 -2.40 -19.72
N LEU A 73 2.90 -1.08 -19.72
CA LEU A 73 2.29 -0.34 -18.63
C LEU A 73 0.80 -0.18 -18.91
N VAL A 74 -0.04 -0.80 -18.09
CA VAL A 74 -1.51 -0.73 -18.21
C VAL A 74 -2.02 0.36 -17.30
N THR A 75 -2.75 1.33 -17.85
CA THR A 75 -3.29 2.49 -17.10
C THR A 75 -4.72 2.81 -17.53
N ASN A 76 -5.42 3.68 -16.80
CA ASN A 76 -6.69 4.25 -17.23
C ASN A 76 -6.49 5.50 -18.13
N GLY A 77 -5.49 5.46 -19.02
CA GLY A 77 -5.14 6.56 -19.92
C GLY A 77 -4.12 7.55 -19.36
N GLN A 78 -3.76 7.44 -18.08
CA GLN A 78 -2.71 8.27 -17.49
C GLN A 78 -1.33 7.84 -18.01
N VAL A 79 -0.44 8.81 -18.23
CA VAL A 79 0.96 8.59 -18.58
C VAL A 79 1.82 9.46 -17.66
N PRO A 80 2.68 8.88 -16.81
CA PRO A 80 3.53 9.67 -15.93
C PRO A 80 4.50 10.56 -16.73
N LEU A 81 4.68 11.82 -16.31
CA LEU A 81 5.54 12.79 -17.01
C LEU A 81 7.01 12.34 -17.12
N TRP A 82 7.48 11.55 -16.17
CA TRP A 82 8.85 11.04 -16.13
C TRP A 82 9.07 9.82 -17.05
N LEU A 83 8.00 9.24 -17.62
CA LEU A 83 8.07 8.04 -18.44
C LEU A 83 8.47 8.41 -19.87
N ASN A 84 9.60 7.87 -20.34
CA ASN A 84 9.97 7.96 -21.74
C ASN A 84 9.20 6.92 -22.57
N THR A 85 8.10 7.34 -23.21
CA THR A 85 7.27 6.50 -24.07
C THR A 85 7.93 6.14 -25.41
N ASP A 86 8.99 6.85 -25.81
CA ASP A 86 9.74 6.54 -27.04
C ASP A 86 10.73 5.38 -26.83
N HIS A 87 10.88 4.90 -25.60
CA HIS A 87 11.78 3.80 -25.30
C HIS A 87 11.28 2.50 -25.97
N PRO A 88 12.09 1.80 -26.78
CA PRO A 88 11.62 0.72 -27.66
C PRO A 88 11.05 -0.51 -26.92
N ARG A 89 11.35 -0.65 -25.62
CA ARG A 89 10.83 -1.73 -24.77
C ARG A 89 9.58 -1.35 -23.98
N ILE A 90 9.16 -0.08 -23.97
CA ILE A 90 8.03 0.39 -23.15
C ILE A 90 6.83 0.61 -24.08
N ARG A 91 5.66 0.13 -23.66
CA ARG A 91 4.40 0.44 -24.31
C ARG A 91 3.35 0.73 -23.25
N VAL A 92 2.64 1.83 -23.39
CA VAL A 92 1.46 2.11 -22.57
C VAL A 92 0.23 1.51 -23.25
N VAL A 93 -0.64 0.89 -22.47
CA VAL A 93 -1.91 0.31 -22.90
C VAL A 93 -3.00 0.83 -21.98
N THR A 94 -4.11 1.30 -22.54
CA THR A 94 -5.21 1.81 -21.73
C THR A 94 -6.18 0.69 -21.32
N HIS A 95 -7.00 0.93 -20.29
CA HIS A 95 -8.11 0.04 -19.95
C HIS A 95 -9.10 -0.13 -21.11
N GLU A 96 -9.34 0.93 -21.89
CA GLU A 96 -10.19 0.90 -23.09
C GLU A 96 -9.70 -0.09 -24.15
N GLU A 97 -8.39 -0.32 -24.26
CA GLU A 97 -7.82 -1.29 -25.20
C GLU A 97 -8.06 -2.75 -24.80
N ILE A 98 -8.33 -3.03 -23.52
CA ILE A 98 -8.40 -4.39 -22.97
C ILE A 98 -9.78 -4.78 -22.43
N PHE A 99 -10.66 -3.82 -22.16
CA PHE A 99 -12.04 -4.05 -21.73
C PHE A 99 -12.99 -4.11 -22.94
N PRO A 100 -13.63 -5.26 -23.23
CA PRO A 100 -14.53 -5.39 -24.38
C PRO A 100 -15.80 -4.54 -24.28
N ASP A 101 -16.27 -4.25 -23.07
CA ASP A 101 -17.46 -3.45 -22.81
C ASP A 101 -17.06 -2.11 -22.18
N PRO A 102 -17.10 -1.01 -22.95
CA PRO A 102 -16.75 0.32 -22.44
C PRO A 102 -17.64 0.80 -21.29
N SER A 103 -18.83 0.23 -21.09
CA SER A 103 -19.72 0.62 -19.98
C SER A 103 -19.18 0.22 -18.61
N GLN A 104 -18.15 -0.65 -18.55
CA GLN A 104 -17.46 -1.06 -17.34
C GLN A 104 -16.34 -0.10 -16.91
N LEU A 105 -16.07 0.94 -17.71
CA LEU A 105 -15.02 1.91 -17.46
C LEU A 105 -15.59 3.21 -16.86
N PRO A 106 -14.84 3.92 -16.00
CA PRO A 106 -13.50 3.58 -15.52
C PRO A 106 -13.53 2.47 -14.45
N VAL A 107 -12.47 1.67 -14.41
CA VAL A 107 -12.28 0.60 -13.42
C VAL A 107 -10.96 0.82 -12.67
N PHE A 108 -11.02 0.70 -11.35
CA PHE A 108 -9.88 0.88 -10.45
C PHE A 108 -9.63 -0.37 -9.59
N SER A 109 -10.32 -1.47 -9.91
CA SER A 109 -10.17 -2.75 -9.23
C SER A 109 -9.08 -3.57 -9.90
N SER A 110 -7.96 -3.84 -9.20
CA SER A 110 -6.86 -4.65 -9.73
C SER A 110 -7.32 -6.02 -10.21
N PRO A 111 -8.12 -6.80 -9.46
CA PRO A 111 -8.62 -8.09 -9.95
C PRO A 111 -9.42 -7.99 -11.25
N ALA A 112 -10.20 -6.91 -11.42
CA ALA A 112 -10.96 -6.69 -12.66
C ALA A 112 -10.02 -6.40 -13.85
N ILE A 113 -8.95 -5.65 -13.63
CA ILE A 113 -7.94 -5.34 -14.66
C ILE A 113 -7.11 -6.59 -14.98
N GLU A 114 -6.66 -7.32 -13.95
CA GLU A 114 -5.84 -8.53 -14.04
C GLU A 114 -6.48 -9.62 -14.92
N VAL A 115 -7.78 -9.86 -14.76
CA VAL A 115 -8.50 -10.83 -15.59
C VAL A 115 -8.62 -10.40 -17.05
N HIS A 116 -8.34 -9.13 -17.39
CA HIS A 116 -8.35 -8.62 -18.76
C HIS A 116 -6.96 -8.52 -19.42
N LEU A 117 -5.86 -8.65 -18.66
CA LEU A 117 -4.50 -8.51 -19.19
C LEU A 117 -4.20 -9.45 -20.37
N HIS A 118 -4.77 -10.65 -20.40
CA HIS A 118 -4.58 -11.61 -21.49
C HIS A 118 -5.06 -11.10 -22.86
N ARG A 119 -5.89 -10.04 -22.90
CA ARG A 119 -6.40 -9.41 -24.13
C ARG A 119 -5.44 -8.39 -24.73
N ILE A 120 -4.36 -8.04 -24.03
CA ILE A 120 -3.38 -7.08 -24.52
C ILE A 120 -2.81 -7.53 -25.88
N PRO A 121 -2.94 -6.72 -26.94
CA PRO A 121 -2.41 -7.05 -28.25
C PRO A 121 -0.90 -7.27 -28.20
N GLY A 122 -0.41 -8.36 -28.80
CA GLY A 122 1.02 -8.69 -28.83
C GLY A 122 1.60 -9.17 -27.48
N LEU A 123 0.77 -9.45 -26.47
CA LEU A 123 1.24 -10.04 -25.23
C LEU A 123 1.84 -11.44 -25.48
N SER A 124 2.96 -11.71 -24.85
CA SER A 124 3.62 -13.02 -24.96
C SER A 124 2.78 -14.10 -24.27
N ARG A 125 2.79 -15.33 -24.80
CA ARG A 125 2.16 -16.51 -24.17
C ARG A 125 2.56 -16.72 -22.70
N ARG A 126 3.76 -16.25 -22.33
CA ARG A 126 4.24 -16.19 -20.95
C ARG A 126 4.65 -14.75 -20.66
N PHE A 127 4.10 -14.21 -19.59
CA PHE A 127 4.41 -12.88 -19.12
C PHE A 127 4.51 -12.89 -17.60
N ILE A 128 5.25 -11.93 -17.06
CA ILE A 128 5.30 -11.64 -15.63
C ILE A 128 4.34 -10.48 -15.39
N TYR A 129 3.49 -10.59 -14.38
CA TYR A 129 2.67 -9.47 -13.93
C TYR A 129 3.29 -8.88 -12.67
N PHE A 130 3.51 -7.56 -12.65
CA PHE A 130 3.84 -6.79 -11.45
C PHE A 130 2.76 -5.74 -11.24
N ASN A 131 2.36 -5.57 -9.98
CA ASN A 131 1.70 -4.35 -9.56
C ASN A 131 2.75 -3.23 -9.38
N ASP A 132 2.33 -1.98 -9.27
CA ASP A 132 3.20 -0.81 -9.15
C ASP A 132 3.95 -0.71 -7.82
N ASP A 133 3.45 -1.36 -6.77
CA ASP A 133 4.07 -1.50 -5.44
C ASP A 133 5.00 -2.73 -5.31
N VAL A 134 5.28 -3.44 -6.42
CA VAL A 134 6.21 -4.57 -6.45
C VAL A 134 7.59 -4.11 -6.91
N LEU A 135 8.61 -4.39 -6.09
CA LEU A 135 10.00 -4.08 -6.40
C LEU A 135 10.86 -5.35 -6.36
N LEU A 136 11.77 -5.48 -7.33
CA LEU A 136 12.83 -6.47 -7.28
C LEU A 136 13.96 -5.98 -6.36
N GLY A 137 14.39 -6.83 -5.43
CA GLY A 137 15.49 -6.54 -4.49
C GLY A 137 16.85 -7.09 -4.92
N ALA A 138 16.88 -8.04 -5.85
CA ALA A 138 18.07 -8.73 -6.34
C ALA A 138 17.84 -9.21 -7.78
N ASP A 139 18.93 -9.57 -8.47
CA ASP A 139 18.86 -10.10 -9.84
C ASP A 139 17.97 -11.35 -9.89
N VAL A 140 17.08 -11.38 -10.87
CA VAL A 140 16.19 -12.52 -11.14
C VAL A 140 16.37 -13.01 -12.56
N TRP A 141 16.11 -14.29 -12.78
CA TRP A 141 16.26 -15.00 -14.05
C TRP A 141 14.93 -15.63 -14.48
N PRO A 142 14.73 -15.92 -15.78
CA PRO A 142 13.51 -16.59 -16.24
C PRO A 142 13.19 -17.89 -15.49
N ASP A 143 14.23 -18.65 -15.12
CA ASP A 143 14.13 -19.92 -14.42
C ASP A 143 13.59 -19.78 -12.98
N ASP A 144 13.67 -18.58 -12.39
CA ASP A 144 13.06 -18.29 -11.08
C ASP A 144 11.53 -18.31 -11.16
N PHE A 145 10.93 -18.09 -12.33
CA PHE A 145 9.47 -18.04 -12.51
C PHE A 145 8.92 -19.30 -13.17
N TRP A 146 9.72 -19.95 -14.02
CA TRP A 146 9.27 -21.10 -14.78
C TRP A 146 10.44 -22.00 -15.19
N SER A 147 10.28 -23.32 -15.03
CA SER A 147 11.21 -24.32 -15.57
C SER A 147 10.48 -25.38 -16.41
N HIS A 148 11.21 -26.02 -17.34
CA HIS A 148 10.66 -27.11 -18.15
C HIS A 148 10.27 -28.33 -17.31
N ALA A 149 10.94 -28.56 -16.17
CA ALA A 149 10.75 -29.73 -15.33
C ALA A 149 9.63 -29.55 -14.29
N ALA A 150 9.57 -28.39 -13.63
CA ALA A 150 8.62 -28.13 -12.54
C ALA A 150 7.43 -27.26 -12.96
N GLY A 151 7.47 -26.64 -14.15
CA GLY A 151 6.45 -25.69 -14.56
C GLY A 151 6.61 -24.34 -13.86
N HIS A 152 5.50 -23.76 -13.41
CA HIS A 152 5.49 -22.46 -12.73
C HIS A 152 6.02 -22.57 -11.30
N MET A 153 6.96 -21.69 -10.94
CA MET A 153 7.45 -21.60 -9.57
C MET A 153 6.52 -20.70 -8.77
N VAL A 154 6.07 -21.19 -7.61
CA VAL A 154 5.22 -20.44 -6.68
C VAL A 154 6.00 -20.23 -5.39
N TYR A 155 6.22 -18.96 -5.04
CA TYR A 155 6.84 -18.56 -3.79
C TYR A 155 5.75 -18.15 -2.82
N PHE A 156 5.57 -18.91 -1.76
CA PHE A 156 4.72 -18.50 -0.65
C PHE A 156 5.44 -17.45 0.18
N SER A 157 4.68 -16.64 0.92
CA SER A 157 5.27 -15.75 1.91
C SER A 157 6.15 -16.58 2.85
N TRP A 158 7.37 -16.09 3.10
CA TRP A 158 8.15 -16.60 4.21
C TRP A 158 7.36 -16.40 5.50
N GLU A 159 7.51 -17.32 6.45
CA GLU A 159 7.04 -17.08 7.80
C GLU A 159 7.71 -15.79 8.30
N VAL A 160 6.90 -14.77 8.61
CA VAL A 160 7.41 -13.55 9.22
C VAL A 160 7.97 -13.94 10.57
N PRO A 161 9.28 -13.74 10.83
CA PRO A 161 9.83 -14.09 12.12
C PRO A 161 9.13 -13.25 13.19
N LYS A 162 8.58 -13.93 14.19
CA LYS A 162 7.97 -13.27 15.36
C LYS A 162 8.91 -12.21 15.92
N CYS A 163 8.35 -11.08 16.31
CA CYS A 163 9.14 -9.99 16.89
C CYS A 163 9.85 -10.42 18.19
N ASN A 164 9.28 -11.33 18.97
CA ASN A 164 9.90 -11.94 20.14
C ASN A 164 9.42 -13.39 20.37
N ALA A 165 10.23 -14.21 21.03
CA ALA A 165 9.84 -15.57 21.38
C ALA A 165 8.64 -15.54 22.36
N GLY A 166 7.58 -16.26 22.01
CA GLY A 166 6.35 -16.31 22.81
C GLY A 166 5.35 -15.18 22.58
N CYS A 167 5.65 -14.22 21.68
CA CYS A 167 4.67 -13.24 21.21
C CYS A 167 4.12 -13.69 19.85
N ILE A 168 2.80 -13.88 19.73
CA ILE A 168 2.15 -14.10 18.44
C ILE A 168 1.65 -12.76 17.89
N ASP A 169 1.65 -12.60 16.57
CA ASP A 169 1.34 -11.32 15.93
C ASP A 169 -0.05 -10.77 16.30
N SER A 170 -0.99 -11.64 16.65
CA SER A 170 -2.34 -11.27 17.07
C SER A 170 -2.46 -10.72 18.49
N TRP A 171 -1.40 -10.75 19.29
CA TRP A 171 -1.40 -10.21 20.66
C TRP A 171 -0.90 -8.76 20.70
N ILE A 172 -0.14 -8.32 19.71
CA ILE A 172 0.34 -6.94 19.65
C ILE A 172 -0.86 -6.00 19.45
N GLY A 173 -1.11 -5.11 20.42
CA GLY A 173 -2.18 -4.12 20.32
C GLY A 173 -3.59 -4.68 20.48
N ASP A 174 -3.73 -5.84 21.14
CA ASP A 174 -5.04 -6.49 21.34
C ASP A 174 -5.84 -5.93 22.54
N GLY A 175 -5.26 -4.97 23.26
CA GLY A 175 -5.81 -4.32 24.44
C GLY A 175 -5.44 -5.00 25.75
N PHE A 176 -4.56 -6.00 25.73
CA PHE A 176 -3.99 -6.66 26.90
C PHE A 176 -2.47 -6.52 26.91
N CYS A 177 -1.91 -6.34 28.09
CA CYS A 177 -0.47 -6.30 28.28
C CYS A 177 0.10 -7.72 28.31
N ASP A 178 0.59 -8.16 27.16
CA ASP A 178 1.28 -9.40 26.92
C ASP A 178 2.78 -9.24 27.21
N ARG A 179 3.26 -9.85 28.29
CA ARG A 179 4.65 -9.68 28.73
C ARG A 179 5.67 -10.10 27.67
N ALA A 180 5.34 -11.10 26.86
CA ALA A 180 6.19 -11.54 25.76
C ALA A 180 6.21 -10.54 24.59
N CYS A 181 5.15 -9.76 24.39
CA CYS A 181 5.03 -8.73 23.36
C CYS A 181 5.51 -7.34 23.83
N ASN A 182 5.67 -7.13 25.15
CA ASN A 182 6.19 -5.88 25.70
C ASN A 182 7.72 -5.74 25.58
N THR A 183 8.23 -5.72 24.36
CA THR A 183 9.65 -5.49 24.05
C THR A 183 9.79 -4.46 22.94
N SER A 184 10.92 -3.77 22.85
CA SER A 184 11.15 -2.76 21.81
C SER A 184 11.02 -3.29 20.38
N ARG A 185 11.36 -4.57 20.15
CA ARG A 185 11.22 -5.21 18.84
C ARG A 185 9.77 -5.50 18.46
N CYS A 186 8.90 -5.68 19.45
CA CYS A 186 7.46 -5.84 19.30
C CYS A 186 6.70 -4.53 19.56
N MET A 187 7.38 -3.38 19.41
CA MET A 187 6.80 -2.05 19.58
C MET A 187 6.12 -1.82 20.94
N TRP A 188 6.61 -2.49 22.00
CA TRP A 188 6.05 -2.41 23.35
C TRP A 188 4.56 -2.78 23.42
N ASP A 189 4.18 -3.84 22.72
CA ASP A 189 2.80 -4.35 22.70
C ASP A 189 1.79 -3.29 22.21
N ASP A 190 2.24 -2.46 21.26
CA ASP A 190 1.56 -1.27 20.76
C ASP A 190 1.03 -0.30 21.85
N GLY A 191 1.67 -0.34 23.03
CA GLY A 191 1.34 0.50 24.16
C GLY A 191 0.36 -0.10 25.18
N ASP A 192 -0.12 -1.33 25.00
CA ASP A 192 -1.09 -1.97 25.91
C ASP A 192 -0.57 -2.18 27.34
N CYS A 193 0.76 -2.21 27.50
CA CYS A 193 1.44 -2.27 28.80
C CYS A 193 1.67 -0.91 29.47
N SER A 194 1.12 0.18 28.93
CA SER A 194 1.30 1.54 29.43
C SER A 194 -0.04 2.19 29.79
N GLY A 195 -0.06 2.97 30.88
CA GLY A 195 -1.22 3.76 31.29
C GLY A 195 -1.92 3.26 32.56
N PRO A 196 -3.04 3.91 32.96
CA PRO A 196 -3.67 3.67 34.27
C PRO A 196 -4.54 2.40 34.33
N ASN A 197 -4.94 1.84 33.19
CA ASN A 197 -5.88 0.72 33.10
C ASN A 197 -5.31 -0.46 32.32
N ILE A 198 -4.16 -0.98 32.77
CA ILE A 198 -3.49 -2.13 32.14
C ILE A 198 -4.30 -3.40 32.41
N LYS A 199 -4.68 -4.12 31.33
CA LYS A 199 -5.29 -5.45 31.44
C LYS A 199 -4.20 -6.51 31.32
N PRO A 200 -4.09 -7.49 32.22
CA PRO A 200 -3.07 -8.52 32.11
C PRO A 200 -3.37 -9.48 30.96
N GLY A 201 -2.41 -9.64 30.04
CA GLY A 201 -2.45 -10.60 28.93
C GLY A 201 -1.74 -11.92 29.25
N ALA A 202 -1.45 -12.70 28.22
CA ALA A 202 -0.72 -13.95 28.32
C ALA A 202 0.68 -13.76 28.93
N GLY A 203 1.02 -14.66 29.86
CA GLY A 203 2.28 -14.61 30.58
C GLY A 203 2.36 -13.55 31.69
N MET A 204 1.31 -12.74 31.90
CA MET A 204 1.13 -11.94 33.11
C MET A 204 0.28 -12.70 34.13
N SER A 205 0.88 -13.10 35.26
CA SER A 205 0.11 -13.50 36.43
C SER A 205 -0.48 -12.24 37.10
N ALA A 206 -1.74 -12.31 37.55
CA ALA A 206 -2.39 -11.24 38.33
C ALA A 206 -1.59 -10.82 39.59
N ALA A 207 -0.64 -11.64 40.04
CA ALA A 207 0.26 -11.33 41.15
C ALA A 207 1.42 -10.37 40.79
N GLY A 208 1.59 -10.00 39.51
CA GLY A 208 2.63 -9.08 39.03
C GLY A 208 2.23 -7.60 38.96
N LEU A 209 0.97 -7.27 39.24
CA LEU A 209 0.46 -5.91 39.39
C LEU A 209 0.89 -5.31 40.75
N GLY A 210 2.19 -5.30 41.00
CA GLY A 210 2.80 -4.75 42.21
C GLY A 210 3.48 -3.42 41.92
N ALA A 211 2.76 -2.33 42.24
CA ALA A 211 3.29 -0.98 42.50
C ALA A 211 4.32 -0.43 41.49
N ALA A 212 3.82 0.38 40.54
CA ALA A 212 4.60 1.51 40.03
C ALA A 212 4.85 2.47 41.22
N GLY A 213 5.88 2.21 42.00
CA GLY A 213 6.43 3.15 42.96
C GLY A 213 6.99 4.33 42.19
N GLY A 214 6.34 5.48 42.30
CA GLY A 214 6.86 6.75 41.83
C GLY A 214 8.19 7.04 42.52
N THR A 215 9.29 6.92 41.79
CA THR A 215 10.56 7.53 42.18
C THR A 215 10.48 9.01 41.82
N SER A 216 10.19 9.85 42.81
CA SER A 216 10.44 11.29 42.73
C SER A 216 11.95 11.50 42.65
N PHE A 217 12.44 12.06 41.56
CA PHE A 217 13.77 12.62 41.47
C PHE A 217 13.71 14.11 41.85
N ALA A 218 14.57 14.47 42.82
CA ALA A 218 14.93 15.80 43.31
C ALA A 218 13.87 16.61 44.05
#